data_AF-A0A834E2F0-F1
#
_entry.id   AF-A0A834E2F0-F1
#
_cell.length_a   1.000
_cell.length_b   1.000
_cell.length_c   1.000
_cell.angle_alpha   90.00
_cell.angle_beta   90.00
_cell.angle_gamma   90.00
#
_symmetry.space_group_name_H-M   'P 1'
#
loop_
_entity.id
_entity.type
_entity.pdbx_description
1 polymer ?
#
loop_
_entity_poly.entity_id
_entity_poly.type
_entity_poly.pdbx_seq_one_letter_code
_entity_poly.pdbx_strand_id
1 'polypeptide(L)'
;MMSRLVSRGSRIVIQLKMGAKNYADADSFNTVAEITGSKYPEQVVLVSGHLDSWDVGQGAMDDGGGAFISWEALSLIKDLGLRPKRTLRLVLWTAEEQGGIGALQYYQSHKANISNYSLVMESDGGTFLPYGLQFTGSDKARAIMKEIMGLLQPINVTQVFHDGEGTDIESWVQAGVPGASLLDDLYKYFSFHHSQGDTMTVMSPKEMNIAATVWAVVSYVVADLEEMLPRS
;
A
#
# COMPACT_ATOMS: atom_id res chain seq x y z
N MET A 1 32.77 -6.44 6.10
CA MET A 1 33.94 -6.73 6.96
C MET A 1 34.48 -8.15 6.75
N MET A 2 33.65 -9.19 6.86
CA MET A 2 34.07 -10.59 6.65
C MET A 2 34.68 -10.85 5.27
N SER A 3 34.06 -10.34 4.19
CA SER A 3 34.62 -10.44 2.83
C SER A 3 36.09 -9.96 2.75
N ARG A 4 36.43 -8.83 3.39
CA ARG A 4 37.82 -8.32 3.41
C ARG A 4 38.78 -9.21 4.21
N LEU A 5 38.30 -9.88 5.27
CA LEU A 5 39.11 -10.80 6.07
C LEU A 5 39.44 -12.07 5.26
N VAL A 6 38.45 -12.60 4.53
CA VAL A 6 38.66 -13.71 3.59
C VAL A 6 39.67 -13.34 2.50
N SER A 7 39.54 -12.16 1.88
CA SER A 7 40.47 -11.69 0.85
C SER A 7 41.92 -11.55 1.33
N ARG A 8 42.16 -11.46 2.64
CA ARG A 8 43.50 -11.40 3.26
C ARG A 8 44.00 -12.77 3.72
N GLY A 9 43.34 -13.86 3.36
CA GLY A 9 43.71 -15.22 3.74
C GLY A 9 43.35 -15.59 5.20
N SER A 10 42.55 -14.78 5.89
CA SER A 10 42.12 -15.11 7.25
C SER A 10 41.02 -16.18 7.23
N ARG A 11 41.20 -17.25 8.00
CA ARG A 11 40.14 -18.24 8.24
C ARG A 11 39.11 -17.67 9.20
N ILE A 12 37.89 -17.47 8.72
CA ILE A 12 36.75 -17.06 9.55
C ILE A 12 36.05 -18.32 10.06
N VAL A 13 35.82 -18.40 11.37
CA VAL A 13 34.98 -19.42 11.99
C VAL A 13 33.83 -18.69 12.67
N ILE A 14 32.59 -19.05 12.30
CA ILE A 14 31.36 -18.44 12.84
C ILE A 14 30.64 -19.50 13.66
N GLN A 15 30.23 -19.12 14.86
CA GLN A 15 29.24 -19.87 15.62
C GLN A 15 27.93 -19.08 15.59
N LEU A 16 26.93 -19.63 14.89
CA LEU A 16 25.58 -19.08 14.86
C LEU A 16 24.69 -19.88 15.80
N LYS A 17 23.95 -19.18 16.68
CA LYS A 17 22.96 -19.80 17.56
C LYS A 17 21.64 -19.06 17.38
N MET A 18 20.60 -19.78 16.97
CA MET A 18 19.24 -19.27 16.82
C MET A 18 18.31 -20.05 17.75
N GLY A 19 17.34 -19.37 18.35
CA GLY A 19 16.37 -19.94 19.30
C GLY A 19 14.92 -19.89 18.82
N ALA A 20 14.72 -19.77 17.50
CA ALA A 20 13.38 -19.68 16.91
C ALA A 20 12.55 -20.93 17.23
N LYS A 21 11.24 -20.73 17.42
CA LYS A 21 10.28 -21.79 17.71
C LYS A 21 9.00 -21.54 16.92
N ASN A 22 8.53 -22.57 16.24
CA ASN A 22 7.21 -22.53 15.59
C ASN A 22 6.14 -22.85 16.63
N TYR A 23 5.11 -22.00 16.68
CA TYR A 23 3.90 -22.24 17.44
C TYR A 23 2.78 -22.73 16.50
N ALA A 24 1.65 -23.14 17.08
CA ALA A 24 0.47 -23.42 16.27
C ALA A 24 -0.07 -22.12 15.66
N ASP A 25 -0.75 -22.25 14.52
CA ASP A 25 -1.44 -21.13 13.89
C ASP A 25 -2.45 -20.49 14.85
N ALA A 26 -2.62 -19.17 14.72
CA ALA A 26 -3.54 -18.38 15.51
C ALA A 26 -4.44 -17.54 14.61
N ASP A 27 -5.61 -17.19 15.11
CA ASP A 27 -6.54 -16.32 14.39
C ASP A 27 -5.97 -14.90 14.29
N SER A 28 -6.08 -14.31 13.10
CA SER A 28 -5.87 -12.89 12.86
C SER A 28 -6.98 -12.34 11.96
N PHE A 29 -7.10 -11.02 11.87
CA PHE A 29 -8.24 -10.36 11.23
C PHE A 29 -7.80 -9.16 10.40
N ASN A 30 -8.18 -9.16 9.12
CA ASN A 30 -8.18 -7.93 8.33
C ASN A 30 -9.19 -6.95 8.92
N THR A 31 -8.84 -5.66 8.98
CA THR A 31 -9.78 -4.61 9.37
C THR A 31 -10.34 -3.95 8.12
N VAL A 32 -11.68 -3.87 8.00
CA VAL A 32 -12.36 -3.31 6.83
C VAL A 32 -13.25 -2.15 7.25
N ALA A 33 -13.15 -1.02 6.54
CA ALA A 33 -14.03 0.13 6.73
C ALA A 33 -14.45 0.70 5.37
N GLU A 34 -15.63 1.34 5.30
CA GLU A 34 -16.18 1.82 4.04
C GLU A 34 -16.83 3.19 4.13
N ILE A 35 -16.71 3.95 3.04
CA ILE A 35 -17.67 5.00 2.67
C ILE A 35 -18.49 4.43 1.51
N THR A 36 -19.74 4.03 1.79
CA THR A 36 -20.61 3.42 0.79
C THR A 36 -20.93 4.41 -0.34
N GLY A 37 -20.76 3.95 -1.58
CA GLY A 37 -21.02 4.74 -2.78
C GLY A 37 -22.47 5.27 -2.85
N SER A 38 -22.66 6.38 -3.56
CA SER A 38 -23.96 7.02 -3.75
C SER A 38 -24.76 6.46 -4.93
N LYS A 39 -24.08 5.98 -5.98
CA LYS A 39 -24.68 5.53 -7.25
C LYS A 39 -24.46 4.06 -7.54
N TYR A 40 -23.26 3.56 -7.26
CA TYR A 40 -22.81 2.19 -7.51
C TYR A 40 -22.19 1.60 -6.23
N PRO A 41 -23.00 1.35 -5.18
CA PRO A 41 -22.49 0.89 -3.88
C PRO A 41 -21.78 -0.47 -3.94
N GLU A 42 -22.03 -1.28 -4.97
CA GLU A 42 -21.40 -2.56 -5.22
C GLU A 42 -20.00 -2.46 -5.85
N GLN A 43 -19.68 -1.32 -6.48
CA GLN A 43 -18.38 -1.07 -7.11
C GLN A 43 -17.40 -0.50 -6.09
N VAL A 44 -16.13 -0.93 -6.17
CA VAL A 44 -15.14 -0.68 -5.12
C VAL A 44 -13.90 -0.02 -5.69
N VAL A 45 -13.43 1.02 -5.00
CA VAL A 45 -12.03 1.46 -5.00
C VAL A 45 -11.46 1.06 -3.65
N LEU A 46 -10.50 0.13 -3.67
CA LEU A 46 -9.87 -0.39 -2.47
C LEU A 46 -8.59 0.40 -2.18
N VAL A 47 -8.43 0.79 -0.92
CA VAL A 47 -7.28 1.54 -0.41
C VAL A 47 -6.72 0.79 0.78
N SER A 48 -5.42 0.53 0.83
CA SER A 48 -4.85 -0.35 1.86
C SER A 48 -3.40 -0.09 2.24
N GLY A 49 -3.05 -0.69 3.38
CA GLY A 49 -1.73 -1.00 3.91
C GLY A 49 -1.88 -2.20 4.86
N HIS A 50 -0.81 -2.67 5.49
CA HIS A 50 -0.89 -3.81 6.44
C HIS A 50 -0.70 -3.37 7.90
N LEU A 51 -1.31 -4.11 8.83
CA LEU A 51 -1.33 -3.80 10.26
C LEU A 51 -0.33 -4.62 11.08
N ASP A 52 0.18 -5.72 10.52
CA ASP A 52 1.26 -6.46 11.16
C ASP A 52 2.62 -5.79 10.92
N SER A 53 3.66 -6.33 11.55
CA SER A 53 5.03 -5.87 11.37
C SER A 53 5.98 -6.95 11.87
N TRP A 54 7.28 -6.78 11.60
CA TRP A 54 8.30 -7.52 12.34
C TRP A 54 8.40 -7.12 13.81
N ASP A 55 8.94 -8.04 14.61
CA ASP A 55 9.03 -7.98 16.07
C ASP A 55 10.25 -7.21 16.61
N VAL A 56 11.10 -6.69 15.72
CA VAL A 56 12.37 -6.03 16.09
C VAL A 56 12.25 -4.51 16.24
N GLY A 57 11.26 -3.89 15.60
CA GLY A 57 11.04 -2.44 15.56
C GLY A 57 9.66 -2.07 16.11
N GLN A 58 9.10 -0.98 15.59
CA GLN A 58 7.74 -0.55 15.89
C GLN A 58 6.78 -0.67 14.69
N GLY A 59 7.25 -1.10 13.52
CA GLY A 59 6.43 -1.19 12.31
C GLY A 59 5.96 0.18 11.82
N ALA A 60 6.81 1.21 11.93
CA ALA A 60 6.38 2.58 11.70
C ALA A 60 6.34 2.92 10.21
N MET A 61 7.39 2.58 9.47
CA MET A 61 7.43 2.69 8.01
C MET A 61 6.87 1.45 7.32
N ASP A 62 6.77 0.33 8.04
CA ASP A 62 6.46 -1.00 7.51
C ASP A 62 5.49 -1.74 8.46
N ASP A 63 4.17 -1.55 8.32
CA ASP A 63 3.50 -0.58 7.43
C ASP A 63 2.53 0.36 8.18
N GLY A 64 2.92 0.78 9.38
CA GLY A 64 2.16 1.79 10.13
C GLY A 64 1.90 3.05 9.30
N GLY A 65 2.85 3.47 8.48
CA GLY A 65 2.70 4.59 7.54
C GLY A 65 1.59 4.35 6.52
N GLY A 66 1.68 3.29 5.71
CA GLY A 66 0.72 2.96 4.67
C GLY A 66 -0.68 2.69 5.19
N ALA A 67 -0.78 1.96 6.31
CA ALA A 67 -2.04 1.72 7.00
C ALA A 67 -2.71 3.03 7.44
N PHE A 68 -1.97 3.96 8.06
CA PHE A 68 -2.55 5.19 8.58
C PHE A 68 -2.82 6.24 7.50
N ILE A 69 -2.06 6.33 6.41
CA ILE A 69 -2.45 7.19 5.27
C ILE A 69 -3.69 6.66 4.56
N SER A 70 -3.89 5.34 4.55
CA SER A 70 -5.10 4.69 4.01
C SER A 70 -6.32 4.97 4.86
N TRP A 71 -6.17 4.91 6.18
CA TRP A 71 -7.20 5.38 7.11
C TRP A 71 -7.52 6.87 6.94
N GLU A 72 -6.48 7.71 6.91
CA GLU A 72 -6.62 9.16 6.82
C GLU A 72 -7.30 9.58 5.53
N ALA A 73 -7.03 8.91 4.40
CA ALA A 73 -7.71 9.18 3.14
C ALA A 73 -9.24 9.08 3.27
N LEU A 74 -9.75 8.01 3.88
CA LEU A 74 -11.19 7.86 4.12
C LEU A 74 -11.69 8.86 5.17
N SER A 75 -10.92 9.11 6.24
CA SER A 75 -11.29 10.07 7.28
C SER A 75 -11.49 11.47 6.70
N LEU A 76 -10.54 11.96 5.90
CA LEU A 76 -10.62 13.26 5.23
C LEU A 76 -11.82 13.37 4.29
N ILE A 77 -12.06 12.36 3.46
CA ILE A 77 -13.19 12.34 2.52
C ILE A 77 -14.52 12.42 3.29
N LYS A 78 -14.63 11.69 4.40
CA LYS A 78 -15.80 11.71 5.28
C LYS A 78 -15.99 13.07 5.96
N ASP A 79 -14.93 13.65 6.49
CA ASP A 79 -14.96 14.94 7.19
C ASP A 79 -15.32 16.10 6.25
N LEU A 80 -14.93 16.00 4.98
CA LEU A 80 -15.34 16.92 3.92
C LEU A 80 -16.81 16.75 3.49
N GLY A 81 -17.51 15.74 4.02
CA GLY A 81 -18.90 15.42 3.65
C GLY A 81 -19.04 14.89 2.22
N LEU A 82 -17.94 14.39 1.63
CA LEU A 82 -17.94 13.87 0.28
C LEU A 82 -18.40 12.42 0.26
N ARG A 83 -19.18 12.08 -0.77
CA ARG A 83 -19.66 10.71 -0.99
C ARG A 83 -19.54 10.35 -2.47
N PRO A 84 -18.51 9.57 -2.86
CA PRO A 84 -18.29 9.23 -4.26
C PRO A 84 -19.39 8.33 -4.81
N LYS A 85 -19.43 8.19 -6.14
CA LYS A 85 -20.37 7.27 -6.81
C LYS A 85 -20.16 5.81 -6.41
N ARG A 86 -18.92 5.35 -6.30
CA ARG A 86 -18.51 3.99 -5.91
C ARG A 86 -18.13 3.93 -4.44
N THR A 87 -18.14 2.73 -3.86
CA THR A 87 -17.69 2.53 -2.48
C THR A 87 -16.17 2.69 -2.38
N LEU A 88 -15.72 3.52 -1.45
CA LEU A 88 -14.34 3.52 -0.99
C LEU A 88 -14.23 2.50 0.14
N ARG A 89 -13.36 1.50 -0.04
CA ARG A 89 -13.12 0.46 0.95
C ARG A 89 -11.69 0.51 1.43
N LEU A 90 -11.52 0.82 2.70
CA LEU A 90 -10.26 0.58 3.40
C LEU A 90 -10.18 -0.90 3.74
N VAL A 91 -9.04 -1.51 3.44
CA VAL A 91 -8.66 -2.78 4.06
C VAL A 91 -7.28 -2.62 4.67
N LEU A 92 -7.17 -2.97 5.94
CA LEU A 92 -5.90 -3.09 6.63
C LEU A 92 -5.59 -4.56 6.79
N TRP A 93 -4.57 -5.02 6.07
CA TRP A 93 -4.23 -6.42 5.96
C TRP A 93 -3.56 -6.95 7.22
N THR A 94 -3.54 -8.27 7.35
CA THR A 94 -2.81 -8.94 8.41
C THR A 94 -2.04 -10.12 7.85
N ALA A 95 -0.92 -10.42 8.49
CA ALA A 95 0.00 -11.45 8.08
C ALA A 95 0.50 -11.23 6.64
N GLU A 96 0.75 -9.97 6.28
CA GLU A 96 1.50 -9.60 5.07
C GLU A 96 2.91 -10.16 5.18
N GLU A 97 3.55 -9.96 6.32
CA GLU A 97 4.97 -10.26 6.55
C GLU A 97 5.26 -11.77 6.59
N GLN A 98 4.21 -12.56 6.79
CA GLN A 98 4.26 -14.03 6.72
C GLN A 98 3.86 -14.58 5.34
N GLY A 99 3.69 -13.70 4.34
CA GLY A 99 3.45 -14.03 2.94
C GLY A 99 2.04 -13.67 2.44
N GLY A 100 1.50 -12.51 2.82
CA GLY A 100 0.23 -11.99 2.27
C GLY A 100 -1.01 -12.82 2.65
N ILE A 101 -1.02 -13.45 3.83
CA ILE A 101 -2.04 -14.45 4.19
C ILE A 101 -3.43 -13.82 4.26
N GLY A 102 -3.56 -12.68 4.95
CA GLY A 102 -4.83 -11.97 5.10
C GLY A 102 -5.37 -11.47 3.76
N ALA A 103 -4.52 -10.90 2.91
CA ALA A 103 -4.93 -10.41 1.61
C ALA A 103 -5.29 -11.54 0.64
N LEU A 104 -4.55 -12.65 0.65
CA LEU A 104 -4.89 -13.83 -0.14
C LEU A 104 -6.25 -14.39 0.27
N GLN A 105 -6.51 -14.53 1.57
CA GLN A 105 -7.81 -15.00 2.08
C GLN A 105 -8.95 -14.06 1.65
N TYR A 106 -8.73 -12.74 1.73
CA TYR A 106 -9.69 -11.75 1.29
C TYR A 106 -9.94 -11.83 -0.23
N TYR A 107 -8.89 -11.93 -1.04
CA TYR A 107 -8.99 -12.12 -2.48
C TYR A 107 -9.79 -13.37 -2.83
N GLN A 108 -9.48 -14.53 -2.24
CA GLN A 108 -10.22 -15.77 -2.50
C GLN A 108 -11.71 -15.65 -2.19
N SER A 109 -12.06 -14.89 -1.15
CA SER A 109 -13.44 -14.66 -0.73
C SER A 109 -14.20 -13.68 -1.64
N HIS A 110 -13.50 -12.81 -2.36
CA HIS A 110 -14.12 -11.72 -3.14
C HIS A 110 -13.91 -11.82 -4.66
N LYS A 111 -13.01 -12.69 -5.15
CA LYS A 111 -12.67 -12.82 -6.57
C LYS A 111 -13.86 -13.15 -7.49
N ALA A 112 -14.94 -13.73 -6.96
CA ALA A 112 -16.16 -13.97 -7.74
C ALA A 112 -16.78 -12.66 -8.26
N ASN A 113 -16.62 -11.56 -7.53
CA ASN A 113 -17.10 -10.22 -7.88
C ASN A 113 -15.95 -9.32 -8.34
N ILE A 114 -14.87 -9.88 -8.88
CA ILE A 114 -13.68 -9.12 -9.27
C ILE A 114 -14.01 -7.98 -10.24
N SER A 115 -15.02 -8.13 -11.09
CA SER A 115 -15.51 -7.10 -12.02
C SER A 115 -15.96 -5.81 -11.33
N ASN A 116 -16.29 -5.86 -10.04
CA ASN A 116 -16.75 -4.71 -9.29
C ASN A 116 -15.61 -3.82 -8.78
N TYR A 117 -14.36 -4.30 -8.79
CA TYR A 117 -13.22 -3.51 -8.36
C TYR A 117 -12.71 -2.66 -9.51
N SER A 118 -12.71 -1.33 -9.33
CA SER A 118 -12.20 -0.38 -10.32
C SER A 118 -10.71 -0.12 -10.15
N LEU A 119 -10.22 -0.14 -8.91
CA LEU A 119 -8.83 0.10 -8.54
C LEU A 119 -8.56 -0.55 -7.18
N VAL A 120 -7.37 -1.13 -7.01
CA VAL A 120 -6.81 -1.55 -5.73
C VAL A 120 -5.53 -0.76 -5.48
N MET A 121 -5.35 -0.22 -4.28
CA MET A 121 -4.21 0.65 -3.94
C MET A 121 -3.54 0.18 -2.67
N GLU A 122 -2.22 0.08 -2.67
CA GLU A 122 -1.41 -0.31 -1.51
C GLU A 122 -0.18 0.58 -1.37
N SER A 123 0.09 1.03 -0.14
CA SER A 123 1.32 1.73 0.20
C SER A 123 2.03 0.89 1.23
N ASP A 124 3.18 0.32 0.88
CA ASP A 124 3.96 -0.61 1.72
C ASP A 124 5.49 -0.39 1.54
N GLY A 125 5.86 0.75 0.95
CA GLY A 125 7.24 1.15 0.68
C GLY A 125 7.75 2.25 1.60
N GLY A 126 7.11 2.44 2.75
CA GLY A 126 7.28 3.61 3.62
C GLY A 126 6.37 4.78 3.28
N THR A 127 6.57 5.88 4.03
CA THR A 127 5.86 7.16 3.85
C THR A 127 6.78 8.37 3.96
N PHE A 128 7.96 8.29 3.34
CA PHE A 128 8.75 9.47 3.01
C PHE A 128 8.05 10.30 1.90
N LEU A 129 8.74 11.28 1.33
CA LEU A 129 8.18 12.11 0.29
C LEU A 129 8.01 11.30 -1.01
N PRO A 130 6.76 11.01 -1.45
CA PRO A 130 6.55 10.20 -2.65
C PRO A 130 7.03 10.94 -3.91
N TYR A 131 7.73 10.23 -4.77
CA TYR A 131 8.10 10.69 -6.11
C TYR A 131 6.90 10.74 -7.05
N GLY A 132 5.87 9.92 -6.80
CA GLY A 132 4.66 9.82 -7.61
C GLY A 132 3.89 8.55 -7.31
N LEU A 133 3.06 8.15 -8.26
CA LEU A 133 2.24 6.94 -8.19
C LEU A 133 2.73 5.91 -9.20
N GLN A 134 3.11 4.72 -8.76
CA GLN A 134 3.24 3.57 -9.65
C GLN A 134 1.85 3.04 -9.99
N PHE A 135 1.64 2.68 -11.25
CA PHE A 135 0.33 2.25 -11.74
C PHE A 135 0.42 1.08 -12.72
N THR A 136 -0.41 0.07 -12.49
CA THR A 136 -0.61 -1.07 -13.37
C THR A 136 -2.02 -1.02 -13.95
N GLY A 137 -2.14 -1.11 -15.27
CA GLY A 137 -3.39 -1.04 -16.01
C GLY A 137 -3.19 -0.74 -17.49
N SER A 138 -4.28 -0.73 -18.26
CA SER A 138 -4.26 -0.42 -19.69
C SER A 138 -3.73 1.00 -19.98
N ASP A 139 -3.24 1.25 -21.20
CA ASP A 139 -2.76 2.58 -21.61
C ASP A 139 -3.85 3.66 -21.47
N LYS A 140 -5.12 3.28 -21.72
CA LYS A 140 -6.27 4.16 -21.53
C LYS A 140 -6.47 4.51 -20.04
N ALA A 141 -6.40 3.51 -19.16
CA ALA A 141 -6.49 3.76 -17.72
C ALA A 141 -5.31 4.60 -17.21
N ARG A 142 -4.11 4.37 -17.74
CA ARG A 142 -2.91 5.16 -17.40
C ARG A 142 -3.04 6.62 -17.83
N ALA A 143 -3.63 6.89 -19.00
CA ALA A 143 -3.91 8.25 -19.44
C ALA A 143 -4.88 8.97 -18.49
N ILE A 144 -5.94 8.28 -18.04
CA ILE A 144 -6.85 8.81 -17.01
C ILE A 144 -6.09 9.08 -15.71
N MET A 145 -5.25 8.15 -15.26
CA MET A 145 -4.48 8.32 -14.03
C MET A 145 -3.52 9.52 -14.09
N LYS A 146 -2.94 9.82 -15.25
CA LYS A 146 -2.11 11.02 -15.45
C LYS A 146 -2.91 12.32 -15.27
N GLU A 147 -4.14 12.38 -15.76
CA GLU A 147 -5.02 13.54 -15.54
C GLU A 147 -5.36 13.70 -14.05
N ILE A 148 -5.65 12.59 -13.35
CA ILE A 148 -5.92 12.59 -11.90
C ILE A 148 -4.69 13.08 -11.12
N MET A 149 -3.51 12.53 -11.41
CA MET A 149 -2.26 12.98 -10.77
C MET A 149 -1.90 14.43 -11.12
N GLY A 150 -2.39 14.96 -12.25
CA GLY A 150 -2.25 16.38 -12.60
C GLY A 150 -2.92 17.32 -11.57
N LEU A 151 -3.96 16.87 -10.87
CA LEU A 151 -4.63 17.65 -9.81
C LEU A 151 -3.71 17.92 -8.61
N LEU A 152 -2.65 17.11 -8.45
CA LEU A 152 -1.70 17.19 -7.35
C LEU A 152 -0.52 18.14 -7.64
N GLN A 153 -0.61 18.95 -8.71
CA GLN A 153 0.36 20.01 -8.99
C GLN A 153 0.68 20.90 -7.78
N PRO A 154 -0.29 21.33 -6.93
CA PRO A 154 0.00 22.20 -5.79
C PRO A 154 0.97 21.61 -4.76
N ILE A 155 1.09 20.29 -4.68
CA ILE A 155 2.04 19.58 -3.81
C ILE A 155 3.24 18.99 -4.58
N ASN A 156 3.31 19.22 -5.90
CA ASN A 156 4.38 18.80 -6.80
C ASN A 156 4.60 17.27 -6.85
N VAL A 157 3.54 16.48 -6.72
CA VAL A 157 3.56 15.01 -6.86
C VAL A 157 2.62 14.60 -7.99
N THR A 158 3.05 14.77 -9.24
CA THR A 158 2.20 14.59 -10.43
C THR A 158 2.60 13.42 -11.33
N GLN A 159 3.68 12.73 -11.00
CA GLN A 159 4.26 11.72 -11.87
C GLN A 159 3.52 10.39 -11.73
N VAL A 160 3.28 9.74 -12.87
CA VAL A 160 2.77 8.36 -12.94
C VAL A 160 3.86 7.47 -13.52
N PHE A 161 4.22 6.43 -12.77
CA PHE A 161 5.19 5.42 -13.14
C PHE A 161 4.49 4.13 -13.57
N HIS A 162 5.26 3.22 -14.17
CA HIS A 162 4.80 1.87 -14.51
C HIS A 162 4.83 0.97 -13.28
N ASP A 163 4.25 -0.23 -13.42
CA ASP A 163 4.42 -1.33 -12.47
C ASP A 163 3.99 -0.95 -11.04
N GLY A 164 2.71 -0.58 -10.90
CA GLY A 164 2.04 -0.53 -9.60
C GLY A 164 2.05 -1.91 -8.96
N GLU A 165 2.55 -1.98 -7.73
CA GLU A 165 2.92 -3.20 -7.03
C GLU A 165 2.45 -3.16 -5.57
N GLY A 166 2.65 -4.25 -4.85
CA GLY A 166 2.25 -4.41 -3.45
C GLY A 166 1.86 -5.87 -3.19
N THR A 167 2.32 -6.43 -2.08
CA THR A 167 2.14 -7.84 -1.75
C THR A 167 0.65 -8.18 -1.65
N ASP A 168 -0.12 -7.33 -0.98
CA ASP A 168 -1.51 -7.62 -0.67
C ASP A 168 -2.47 -7.32 -1.84
N ILE A 169 -2.05 -6.48 -2.80
CA ILE A 169 -2.82 -6.25 -4.03
C ILE A 169 -2.41 -7.13 -5.21
N GLU A 170 -1.32 -7.90 -5.11
CA GLU A 170 -0.72 -8.64 -6.23
C GLU A 170 -1.74 -9.54 -6.95
N SER A 171 -2.50 -10.34 -6.18
CA SER A 171 -3.50 -11.27 -6.73
C SER A 171 -4.60 -10.57 -7.54
N TRP A 172 -4.96 -9.35 -7.16
CA TRP A 172 -5.95 -8.54 -7.87
C TRP A 172 -5.39 -8.01 -9.18
N VAL A 173 -4.14 -7.53 -9.15
CA VAL A 173 -3.43 -7.00 -10.32
C VAL A 173 -3.20 -8.12 -11.35
N GLN A 174 -2.75 -9.29 -10.92
CA GLN A 174 -2.58 -10.47 -11.79
C GLN A 174 -3.91 -10.91 -12.43
N ALA A 175 -5.04 -10.67 -11.76
CA ALA A 175 -6.37 -10.97 -12.27
C ALA A 175 -6.99 -9.81 -13.10
N GLY A 176 -6.20 -8.80 -13.44
CA GLY A 176 -6.55 -7.74 -14.39
C GLY A 176 -7.28 -6.54 -13.78
N VAL A 177 -7.31 -6.41 -12.45
CA VAL A 177 -7.78 -5.18 -11.79
C VAL A 177 -6.63 -4.16 -11.82
N PRO A 178 -6.87 -2.90 -12.21
CA PRO A 178 -5.85 -1.87 -12.09
C PRO A 178 -5.32 -1.75 -10.65
N GLY A 179 -4.01 -1.62 -10.53
CA GLY A 179 -3.30 -1.50 -9.24
C GLY A 179 -2.51 -0.21 -9.14
N ALA A 180 -2.36 0.33 -7.94
CA ALA A 180 -1.52 1.49 -7.70
C ALA A 180 -0.76 1.42 -6.37
N SER A 181 0.45 1.97 -6.35
CA SER A 181 1.26 2.13 -5.15
C SER A 181 1.96 3.48 -5.11
N LEU A 182 2.30 3.95 -3.90
CA LEU A 182 3.18 5.11 -3.77
C LEU A 182 4.61 4.70 -4.14
N LEU A 183 5.22 5.46 -5.05
CA LEU A 183 6.65 5.35 -5.28
C LEU A 183 7.39 6.27 -4.32
N ASP A 184 8.08 5.68 -3.36
CA ASP A 184 8.74 6.42 -2.29
C ASP A 184 10.29 6.34 -2.37
N ASP A 185 10.97 6.97 -1.42
CA ASP A 185 12.43 6.92 -1.25
C ASP A 185 12.87 5.56 -0.65
N LEU A 186 12.84 4.53 -1.50
CA LEU A 186 13.20 3.16 -1.12
C LEU A 186 14.63 3.03 -0.57
N TYR A 187 15.55 3.93 -0.96
CA TYR A 187 16.90 3.92 -0.40
C TYR A 187 16.90 4.25 1.09
N LYS A 188 16.10 5.25 1.50
CA LYS A 188 15.89 5.53 2.92
C LYS A 188 15.08 4.45 3.60
N TYR A 189 14.01 3.96 2.96
CA TYR A 189 13.19 2.88 3.49
C TYR A 189 14.02 1.67 3.94
N PHE A 190 14.86 1.15 3.05
CA PHE A 190 15.71 -0.01 3.34
C PHE A 190 16.86 0.29 4.34
N SER A 191 17.01 1.54 4.79
CA SER A 191 17.90 1.86 5.92
C SER A 191 17.26 1.55 7.28
N PHE A 192 15.93 1.41 7.35
CA PHE A 192 15.17 1.17 8.59
C PHE A 192 14.34 -0.11 8.56
N HIS A 193 13.86 -0.52 7.39
CA HIS A 193 13.08 -1.73 7.13
C HIS A 193 13.58 -2.96 7.89
N HIS A 194 12.66 -3.67 8.56
CA HIS A 194 12.91 -4.87 9.36
C HIS A 194 14.05 -4.70 10.39
N SER A 195 14.16 -3.52 11.01
CA SER A 195 15.22 -3.24 11.98
C SER A 195 14.71 -2.48 13.20
N GLN A 196 15.54 -2.41 14.25
CA GLN A 196 15.28 -1.59 15.43
C GLN A 196 15.16 -0.08 15.13
N GLY A 197 15.62 0.34 13.94
CA GLY A 197 15.52 1.72 13.49
C GLY A 197 14.12 2.09 12.99
N ASP A 198 13.29 1.11 12.65
CA ASP A 198 11.93 1.35 12.22
C ASP A 198 11.05 1.77 13.42
N THR A 199 10.93 3.07 13.61
CA THR A 199 10.27 3.71 14.74
C THR A 199 9.56 4.98 14.30
N MET A 200 8.62 5.45 15.11
CA MET A 200 7.90 6.72 14.86
C MET A 200 8.84 7.93 14.71
N THR A 201 10.09 7.85 15.18
CA THR A 201 11.06 8.94 15.07
C THR A 201 11.57 9.19 13.65
N VAL A 202 11.41 8.22 12.75
CA VAL A 202 11.78 8.34 11.33
C VAL A 202 10.67 9.03 10.53
N MET A 203 9.44 9.05 11.04
CA MET A 203 8.29 9.61 10.32
C MET A 203 8.27 11.14 10.34
N SER A 204 7.85 11.72 9.22
CA SER A 204 7.66 13.15 9.07
C SER A 204 6.17 13.46 8.88
N PRO A 205 5.54 14.23 9.80
CA PRO A 205 4.13 14.61 9.64
C PRO A 205 3.85 15.32 8.31
N LYS A 206 4.83 16.07 7.78
CA LYS A 206 4.69 16.75 6.49
C LYS A 206 4.65 15.76 5.33
N GLU A 207 5.50 14.74 5.34
CA GLU A 207 5.57 13.74 4.28
C GLU A 207 4.34 12.82 4.34
N MET A 208 3.92 12.41 5.55
CA MET A 208 2.66 11.69 5.75
C MET A 208 1.45 12.46 5.22
N ASN A 209 1.37 13.78 5.48
CA ASN A 209 0.28 14.60 4.94
C ASN A 209 0.29 14.66 3.41
N ILE A 210 1.47 14.69 2.79
CA ILE A 210 1.61 14.65 1.32
C ILE A 210 1.15 13.29 0.79
N ALA A 211 1.63 12.19 1.38
CA ALA A 211 1.23 10.83 1.02
C ALA A 211 -0.30 10.64 1.15
N ALA A 212 -0.88 11.01 2.30
CA ALA A 212 -2.33 10.96 2.52
C ALA A 212 -3.11 11.84 1.53
N THR A 213 -2.57 13.00 1.12
CA THR A 213 -3.21 13.86 0.10
C THR A 213 -3.25 13.17 -1.26
N VAL A 214 -2.14 12.55 -1.70
CA VAL A 214 -2.10 11.77 -2.95
C VAL A 214 -3.13 10.65 -2.87
N TRP A 215 -3.13 9.90 -1.77
CA TRP A 215 -4.00 8.76 -1.53
C TRP A 215 -5.48 9.12 -1.54
N ALA A 216 -5.87 10.19 -0.85
CA ALA A 216 -7.24 10.69 -0.79
C ALA A 216 -7.72 11.19 -2.15
N VAL A 217 -6.92 11.98 -2.87
CA VAL A 217 -7.31 12.52 -4.18
C VAL A 217 -7.46 11.41 -5.21
N VAL A 218 -6.48 10.51 -5.32
CA VAL A 218 -6.53 9.43 -6.31
C VAL A 218 -7.72 8.51 -6.04
N SER A 219 -7.87 8.03 -4.80
CA SER A 219 -8.95 7.11 -4.45
C SER A 219 -10.33 7.75 -4.64
N TYR A 220 -10.52 8.98 -4.16
CA TYR A 220 -11.79 9.70 -4.31
C TYR A 220 -12.14 9.95 -5.77
N VAL A 221 -11.22 10.51 -6.57
CA VAL A 221 -11.49 10.89 -7.95
C VAL A 221 -11.81 9.65 -8.77
N VAL A 222 -11.07 8.54 -8.61
CA VAL A 222 -11.38 7.28 -9.28
C VAL A 222 -12.75 6.73 -8.85
N ALA A 223 -13.07 6.80 -7.56
CA ALA A 223 -14.37 6.35 -7.04
C ALA A 223 -15.54 7.21 -7.58
N ASP A 224 -15.29 8.45 -7.97
CA ASP A 224 -16.31 9.40 -8.44
C ASP A 224 -16.42 9.54 -9.98
N LEU A 225 -15.52 8.90 -10.74
CA LEU A 225 -15.61 8.84 -12.21
C LEU A 225 -16.98 8.33 -12.67
N GLU A 226 -17.44 8.73 -13.87
CA GLU A 226 -18.69 8.20 -14.39
C GLU A 226 -18.57 6.69 -14.67
N GLU A 227 -17.50 6.29 -15.35
CA GLU A 227 -17.17 4.91 -15.68
C GLU A 227 -16.00 4.40 -14.82
N MET A 228 -15.93 3.08 -14.62
CA MET A 228 -14.76 2.46 -14.01
C MET A 228 -13.53 2.63 -14.90
N LEU A 229 -12.34 2.48 -14.31
CA LEU A 229 -11.10 2.45 -15.08
C LEU A 229 -11.16 1.32 -16.14
N PRO A 230 -10.75 1.60 -17.39
CA PRO A 230 -10.70 0.57 -18.42
C PRO A 230 -9.73 -0.56 -18.04
N ARG A 231 -10.23 -1.79 -18.05
CA ARG A 231 -9.41 -2.99 -17.82
C ARG A 231 -8.45 -3.25 -18.99
N SER A 232 -7.37 -3.96 -18.69
CA SER A 232 -6.45 -4.56 -19.67
C SER A 232 -7.07 -5.79 -20.33
#